data_AF-A0A8K0KSZ1-F1
#
_entry.id   AF-A0A8K0KSZ1-F1
#
_cell.length_a   1.000
_cell.length_b   1.000
_cell.length_c   1.000
_cell.angle_alpha   90.00
_cell.angle_beta   90.00
_cell.angle_gamma   90.00
#
_symmetry.space_group_name_H-M   'P 1'
#
loop_
_entity.id
_entity.type
_entity.pdbx_description
1 polymer ?
#
loop_
_entity_poly.entity_id
_entity_poly.type
_entity_poly.pdbx_seq_one_letter_code
_entity_poly.pdbx_strand_id
1 'polypeptide(L)'
;MSLRDEAASNLVKEITATTPTRARRVFSKWRKTEHVQSQMSGEEAVSLIISSELTKSQYKILRDTAISHGHKLYPSYETVKKAKFVVYPDGILATEDACEVNMKALLLHTASRIVASVFIAPSIEK
;
A
#
# COMPACT_ATOMS: atom_id res chain seq x y z
N MET A 1 -41.76 -3.40 7.81
CA MET A 1 -40.56 -4.26 7.99
C MET A 1 -39.44 -3.61 7.21
N SER A 2 -38.26 -3.41 7.81
CA SER A 2 -37.17 -2.69 7.13
C SER A 2 -36.69 -3.51 5.93
N LEU A 3 -36.35 -2.87 4.81
CA LEU A 3 -35.77 -3.52 3.62
C LEU A 3 -34.56 -4.42 3.96
N ARG A 4 -33.86 -4.12 5.05
CA ARG A 4 -32.73 -4.92 5.55
C ARG A 4 -33.18 -6.24 6.18
N ASP A 5 -34.32 -6.26 6.86
CA ASP A 5 -34.84 -7.44 7.56
C ASP A 5 -35.36 -8.48 6.55
N GLU A 6 -36.01 -8.03 5.48
CA GLU A 6 -36.50 -8.89 4.40
C GLU A 6 -35.35 -9.55 3.62
N ALA A 7 -34.30 -8.78 3.30
CA ALA A 7 -33.12 -9.29 2.62
C ALA A 7 -32.39 -10.36 3.48
N ALA A 8 -32.26 -10.13 4.79
CA ALA A 8 -31.66 -11.08 5.71
C ALA A 8 -32.47 -12.39 5.79
N SER A 9 -33.79 -12.29 5.87
CA SER A 9 -34.70 -13.45 5.87
C SER A 9 -34.56 -14.28 4.59
N ASN A 10 -34.53 -13.63 3.42
CA ASN A 10 -34.40 -14.32 2.14
C ASN A 10 -33.02 -15.01 1.99
N LEU A 11 -31.95 -14.39 2.50
CA LEU A 11 -30.62 -14.99 2.54
C LEU A 11 -30.58 -16.27 3.40
N VAL A 12 -31.19 -16.23 4.59
CA VAL A 12 -31.24 -17.40 5.49
C VAL A 12 -32.02 -18.55 4.86
N LYS A 13 -33.14 -18.25 4.17
CA LYS A 13 -33.91 -19.26 3.42
C LYS A 13 -33.07 -19.88 2.31
N GLU A 14 -32.32 -19.09 1.56
CA GLU A 14 -31.48 -19.59 0.46
C GLU A 14 -30.34 -20.48 0.97
N ILE A 15 -29.73 -20.11 2.10
CA ILE A 15 -28.61 -20.86 2.68
C ILE A 15 -29.07 -22.20 3.26
N THR A 16 -30.29 -22.27 3.82
CA THR A 16 -30.80 -23.47 4.50
C THR A 16 -31.60 -24.40 3.58
N ALA A 17 -32.35 -23.88 2.61
CA ALA A 17 -33.31 -24.68 1.85
C ALA A 17 -32.76 -25.36 0.59
N THR A 18 -31.64 -24.90 0.01
CA THR A 18 -31.22 -25.41 -1.32
C THR A 18 -30.23 -26.57 -1.26
N THR A 19 -29.05 -26.40 -0.65
CA THR A 19 -28.03 -27.45 -0.55
C THR A 19 -27.15 -27.27 0.69
N PRO A 20 -26.69 -28.36 1.35
CA PRO A 20 -25.86 -28.27 2.56
C PRO A 20 -24.53 -27.51 2.36
N THR A 21 -24.05 -27.42 1.12
CA THR A 21 -22.79 -26.73 0.76
C THR A 21 -22.99 -25.28 0.33
N ARG A 22 -24.24 -24.82 0.13
CA ARG A 22 -24.58 -23.45 -0.29
C ARG A 22 -23.97 -22.43 0.66
N ALA A 23 -24.16 -22.62 1.97
CA ALA A 23 -23.61 -21.78 3.03
C ALA A 23 -22.10 -21.54 2.83
N ARG A 24 -21.34 -22.62 2.72
CA ARG A 24 -19.88 -22.59 2.57
C ARG A 24 -19.44 -21.83 1.31
N ARG A 25 -20.21 -21.95 0.23
CA ARG A 25 -19.95 -21.26 -1.05
C ARG A 25 -20.28 -19.78 -0.99
N VAL A 26 -21.35 -19.41 -0.28
CA VAL A 26 -21.70 -18.00 0.00
C VAL A 26 -20.60 -17.37 0.86
N PHE A 27 -20.19 -18.02 1.96
CA PHE A 27 -19.11 -17.53 2.82
C PHE A 27 -17.76 -17.42 2.10
N SER A 28 -17.42 -18.37 1.23
CA SER A 28 -16.15 -18.31 0.49
C SER A 28 -16.13 -17.20 -0.57
N LYS A 29 -17.27 -16.90 -1.20
CA LYS A 29 -17.40 -15.73 -2.07
C LYS A 29 -17.37 -14.43 -1.27
N TRP A 30 -18.10 -14.35 -0.17
CA TRP A 30 -18.12 -13.18 0.72
C TRP A 30 -16.74 -12.80 1.25
N ARG A 31 -15.96 -13.78 1.75
CA ARG A 31 -14.58 -13.56 2.18
C ARG A 31 -13.63 -13.15 1.06
N LYS A 32 -13.91 -13.56 -0.19
CA LYS A 32 -13.13 -13.12 -1.37
C LYS A 32 -13.51 -11.72 -1.83
N THR A 33 -14.75 -11.29 -1.57
CA THR A 33 -15.26 -9.94 -1.87
C THR A 33 -15.01 -8.95 -0.74
N GLU A 34 -14.61 -9.39 0.46
CA GLU A 34 -14.02 -8.48 1.44
C GLU A 34 -12.79 -7.84 0.77
N HIS A 35 -12.87 -6.53 0.53
CA HIS A 35 -11.73 -5.75 0.12
C HIS A 35 -10.68 -5.87 1.23
N VAL A 36 -9.72 -6.77 1.03
CA VAL A 36 -8.51 -6.82 1.84
C VAL A 36 -7.88 -5.44 1.69
N GLN A 37 -7.91 -4.64 2.75
CA GLN A 37 -7.25 -3.35 2.75
C GLN A 37 -5.77 -3.58 2.45
N SER A 38 -5.35 -3.27 1.22
CA SER A 38 -3.96 -3.36 0.84
C SER A 38 -3.21 -2.18 1.44
N GLN A 39 -2.20 -2.49 2.25
CA GLN A 39 -1.27 -1.49 2.73
C GLN A 39 -0.52 -0.88 1.54
N MET A 40 -0.27 0.42 1.58
CA MET A 40 0.58 1.10 0.60
C MET A 40 1.99 0.50 0.59
N SER A 41 2.62 0.52 -0.59
CA SER A 41 4.02 0.14 -0.73
C SER A 41 4.94 1.18 -0.06
N GLY A 42 6.18 0.77 0.22
CA GLY A 42 7.18 1.70 0.76
C GLY A 42 7.45 2.88 -0.18
N GLU A 43 7.44 2.64 -1.49
CA GLU A 43 7.67 3.65 -2.52
C GLU A 43 6.50 4.63 -2.64
N GLU A 44 5.26 4.13 -2.61
CA GLU A 44 4.04 4.95 -2.59
C GLU A 44 4.02 5.85 -1.34
N ALA A 45 4.40 5.30 -0.18
CA ALA A 45 4.48 6.07 1.05
C ALA A 45 5.58 7.14 1.02
N VAL A 46 6.73 6.86 0.39
CA VAL A 46 7.77 7.88 0.16
C VAL A 46 7.25 8.98 -0.76
N SER A 47 6.56 8.61 -1.85
CA SER A 47 5.94 9.58 -2.77
C SER A 47 4.92 10.46 -2.06
N LEU A 48 4.06 9.89 -1.21
CA LEU A 48 3.09 10.64 -0.40
C LEU A 48 3.79 11.63 0.53
N ILE A 49 4.83 11.19 1.24
CA ILE A 49 5.59 12.04 2.16
C ILE A 49 6.20 13.24 1.43
N ILE A 50 6.77 13.02 0.23
CA ILE A 50 7.38 14.09 -0.57
C ILE A 50 6.30 15.02 -1.12
N SER A 51 5.26 14.48 -1.75
CA SER A 51 4.19 15.25 -2.40
C SER A 51 3.37 16.09 -1.41
N SER A 52 3.30 15.65 -0.15
CA SER A 52 2.55 16.32 0.92
C SER A 52 3.47 17.03 1.94
N GLU A 53 4.78 17.10 1.67
CA GLU A 53 5.80 17.73 2.53
C GLU A 53 5.74 17.29 4.00
N LEU A 54 5.43 16.01 4.24
CA LEU A 54 5.23 15.50 5.60
C LEU A 54 6.57 15.32 6.32
N THR A 55 6.63 15.80 7.55
CA THR A 55 7.68 15.39 8.48
C THR A 55 7.46 13.94 8.94
N LYS A 56 8.53 13.31 9.42
CA LYS A 56 8.47 11.97 10.05
C LYS A 56 7.43 11.90 11.17
N SER A 57 7.28 12.97 11.95
CA SER A 57 6.33 13.03 13.07
C SER A 57 4.88 13.06 12.57
N GLN A 58 4.57 13.90 11.59
CA GLN A 58 3.25 13.99 10.97
C GLN A 58 2.84 12.69 10.29
N TYR A 59 3.77 12.04 9.57
CA TYR A 59 3.50 10.73 8.97
C TYR A 59 3.16 9.65 10.02
N LYS A 60 3.85 9.65 11.18
CA LYS A 60 3.52 8.74 12.27
C LYS A 60 2.12 9.00 12.83
N ILE A 61 1.76 10.26 13.06
CA ILE A 61 0.42 10.64 13.53
C ILE A 61 -0.66 10.19 12.54
N LEU A 62 -0.45 10.43 11.24
CA LEU A 62 -1.33 9.98 10.16
C LEU A 62 -1.54 8.46 10.19
N ARG A 63 -0.44 7.70 10.34
CA ARG A 63 -0.47 6.24 10.46
C ARG A 63 -1.22 5.78 11.70
N ASP A 64 -0.92 6.37 12.86
CA ASP A 64 -1.52 5.95 14.13
C ASP A 64 -3.03 6.27 14.15
N THR A 65 -3.42 7.39 13.53
CA THR A 65 -4.83 7.76 13.33
C THR A 65 -5.55 6.78 12.40
N ALA A 66 -4.91 6.34 11.31
CA ALA A 66 -5.50 5.31 10.45
C ALA A 66 -5.69 3.99 11.21
N ILE A 67 -4.69 3.57 11.99
CA ILE A 67 -4.74 2.35 12.80
C ILE A 67 -5.83 2.44 13.86
N SER A 68 -6.00 3.59 14.52
CA SER A 68 -7.06 3.78 15.53
C SER A 68 -8.47 3.65 14.94
N HIS A 69 -8.64 3.94 13.65
CA HIS A 69 -9.88 3.74 12.90
C HIS A 69 -9.98 2.36 12.22
N GLY A 70 -9.07 1.43 12.55
CA GLY A 70 -9.09 0.07 12.01
C GLY A 70 -8.51 -0.06 10.59
N HIS A 71 -7.85 0.99 10.08
CA HIS A 71 -7.22 0.99 8.76
C HIS A 71 -5.71 0.78 8.84
N LYS A 72 -5.21 -0.26 8.16
CA LYS A 72 -3.75 -0.52 8.04
C LYS A 72 -3.21 -0.06 6.69
N LEU A 73 -3.52 1.18 6.30
CA LEU A 73 -3.15 1.74 5.00
C LEU A 73 -1.66 2.09 4.91
N TYR A 74 -1.12 2.76 5.92
CA TYR A 74 0.24 3.31 5.85
C TYR A 74 1.29 2.32 6.37
N PRO A 75 2.38 2.05 5.60
CA PRO A 75 3.46 1.20 6.06
C PRO A 75 4.21 1.82 7.24
N SER A 76 4.93 0.98 7.97
CA SER A 76 5.82 1.43 9.05
C SER A 76 6.88 2.40 8.53
N TYR A 77 7.36 3.31 9.38
CA TYR A 77 8.42 4.23 8.98
C TYR A 77 9.74 3.51 8.64
N GLU A 78 9.99 2.31 9.21
CA GLU A 78 11.16 1.51 8.84
C GLU A 78 11.09 1.01 7.39
N THR A 79 9.89 0.66 6.91
CA THR A 79 9.65 0.30 5.51
C THR A 79 9.91 1.50 4.59
N VAL A 80 9.41 2.69 4.97
CA VAL A 80 9.67 3.95 4.26
C VAL A 80 11.16 4.28 4.24
N LYS A 81 11.85 4.11 5.37
CA LYS A 81 13.29 4.35 5.49
C LYS A 81 14.07 3.44 4.55
N LYS A 82 13.76 2.15 4.50
CA LYS A 82 14.36 1.20 3.55
C LYS A 82 14.13 1.65 2.10
N ALA A 83 12.91 2.04 1.75
CA ALA A 83 12.59 2.54 0.41
C ALA A 83 13.38 3.81 0.06
N LYS A 84 13.59 4.74 1.00
CA LYS A 84 14.47 5.91 0.79
C LYS A 84 15.91 5.51 0.49
N PHE A 85 16.46 4.56 1.24
CA PHE A 85 17.85 4.11 1.05
C PHE A 85 18.09 3.47 -0.31
N VAL A 86 17.12 2.71 -0.83
CA VAL A 86 17.21 2.12 -2.18
C VAL A 86 17.34 3.20 -3.27
N VAL A 87 16.81 4.40 -3.02
CA VAL A 87 16.80 5.50 -3.99
C VAL A 87 18.06 6.37 -3.92
N TYR A 88 18.84 6.31 -2.85
CA TYR A 88 20.07 7.09 -2.75
C TYR A 88 21.20 6.46 -3.58
N PRO A 89 21.91 7.25 -4.42
CA PRO A 89 23.09 6.77 -5.12
C PRO A 89 24.24 6.50 -4.13
N ASP A 90 25.15 5.60 -4.49
CA ASP A 90 26.34 5.33 -3.70
C ASP A 90 27.38 6.47 -3.77
N GLY A 91 28.23 6.56 -2.75
CA GLY A 91 29.37 7.50 -2.75
C GLY A 91 29.00 8.96 -2.51
N ILE A 92 27.91 9.22 -1.78
CA ILE A 92 27.57 10.57 -1.31
C ILE A 92 28.57 10.97 -0.23
N LEU A 93 29.27 12.08 -0.44
CA LEU A 93 30.17 12.71 0.53
C LEU A 93 29.54 14.02 0.99
N ALA A 94 29.08 14.05 2.23
CA ALA A 94 28.54 15.26 2.84
C ALA A 94 29.49 15.75 3.93
N THR A 95 30.02 16.96 3.75
CA THR A 95 30.74 17.73 4.76
C THR A 95 29.84 18.87 5.25
N GLU A 96 30.30 19.65 6.23
CA GLU A 96 29.52 20.78 6.78
C GLU A 96 29.24 21.86 5.72
N ASP A 97 30.20 22.06 4.80
CA ASP A 97 30.16 23.13 3.80
C ASP A 97 29.76 22.66 2.40
N ALA A 98 29.84 21.35 2.11
CA ALA A 98 29.63 20.83 0.77
C ALA A 98 28.98 19.43 0.76
N CYS A 99 28.29 19.13 -0.34
CA CYS A 99 27.78 17.79 -0.61
C CYS A 99 28.14 17.42 -2.04
N GLU A 100 28.93 16.36 -2.19
CA GLU A 100 29.44 15.90 -3.47
C GLU A 100 28.99 14.47 -3.73
N VAL A 101 28.71 14.19 -5.00
CA VAL A 101 28.36 12.85 -5.48
C VAL A 101 29.14 12.59 -6.75
N ASN A 102 29.67 11.37 -6.86
CA ASN A 102 30.36 10.97 -8.08
C ASN A 102 29.39 10.98 -9.28
N MET A 103 29.70 11.79 -10.30
CA MET A 103 28.86 11.95 -11.49
C MET A 103 28.55 10.62 -12.19
N LYS A 104 29.53 9.72 -12.30
CA LYS A 104 29.33 8.41 -12.94
C LYS A 104 28.38 7.54 -12.13
N ALA A 105 28.52 7.53 -10.80
CA ALA A 105 27.63 6.78 -9.92
C ALA A 105 26.19 7.30 -10.01
N LEU A 106 26.01 8.63 -10.04
CA LEU A 106 24.70 9.26 -10.18
C LEU A 106 24.01 8.92 -11.51
N LEU A 107 24.75 8.98 -12.61
CA LEU A 107 24.20 8.67 -13.94
C LEU A 107 23.81 7.20 -14.07
N LEU A 108 24.67 6.28 -13.60
CA LEU A 108 24.39 4.84 -13.63
C LEU A 108 23.18 4.48 -12.76
N HIS A 109 23.10 5.04 -11.54
CA HIS A 109 21.96 4.84 -10.65
C HIS A 109 20.65 5.34 -11.27
N THR A 110 20.68 6.53 -11.87
CA THR A 110 19.52 7.12 -12.55
C THR A 110 19.08 6.28 -13.74
N ALA A 111 20.02 5.87 -14.60
CA ALA A 111 19.73 5.02 -15.76
C ALA A 111 19.12 3.67 -15.32
N SER A 112 19.68 3.04 -14.29
CA SER A 112 19.16 1.79 -13.73
C SER A 112 17.72 1.93 -13.25
N ARG A 113 17.38 3.02 -12.56
CA ARG A 113 16.01 3.29 -12.09
C ARG A 113 15.03 3.55 -13.23
N ILE A 114 15.44 4.30 -14.26
CA ILE A 114 14.60 4.54 -15.44
C ILE A 114 14.30 3.21 -16.13
N VAL A 115 15.31 2.38 -16.35
CA VAL A 115 15.14 1.03 -16.91
C VAL A 115 14.19 0.21 -16.04
N ALA A 116 14.39 0.17 -14.72
CA ALA A 116 13.48 -0.54 -13.82
C ALA A 116 12.03 -0.05 -13.95
N SER A 117 11.80 1.26 -14.08
CA SER A 117 10.44 1.83 -14.24
C SER A 117 9.77 1.52 -15.58
N VAL A 118 10.56 1.39 -16.66
CA VAL A 118 10.03 1.14 -18.01
C VAL A 118 9.77 -0.35 -18.26
N PHE A 119 10.61 -1.22 -17.70
CA PHE A 119 10.51 -2.67 -17.89
C PHE A 119 9.52 -3.35 -16.92
N ILE A 120 9.01 -2.63 -15.92
CA ILE A 120 7.80 -3.02 -15.17
C ILE A 120 6.58 -2.65 -16.02
N ALA A 121 6.28 -3.49 -17.00
CA ALA A 121 5.15 -3.34 -17.93
C ALA A 121 3.78 -3.51 -17.23
N PRO A 122 2.67 -3.13 -17.89
CA PRO A 122 1.41 -2.73 -17.29
C PRO A 122 0.69 -3.90 -16.62
N SER A 123 0.23 -3.69 -15.39
CA SER A 123 -0.77 -4.50 -14.71
C SER A 123 -1.43 -3.53 -13.73
N ILE A 124 -2.67 -3.09 -13.90
CA ILE A 124 -3.89 -3.90 -13.91
C ILE A 124 -5.03 -3.08 -14.56
N GLU A 125 -5.50 -3.48 -15.75
CA GLU A 125 -6.94 -3.49 -16.02
C GLU A 125 -7.45 -4.87 -15.59
N LYS A 126 -8.36 -4.89 -14.61
CA LYS A 126 -9.19 -6.04 -14.25
C LYS A 126 -10.59 -5.56 -14.00
#